data_AF-A0A415J645-F1
#
_entry.id   AF-A0A415J645-F1
#
_cell.length_a   1.000
_cell.length_b   1.000
_cell.length_c   1.000
_cell.angle_alpha   90.00
_cell.angle_beta   90.00
_cell.angle_gamma   90.00
#
_symmetry.space_group_name_H-M   'P 1'
#
loop_
_entity.id
_entity.type
_entity.pdbx_description
1 polymer ?
#
loop_
_entity_poly.entity_id
_entity_poly.type
_entity_poly.pdbx_seq_one_letter_code
_entity_poly.pdbx_strand_id
1 'polypeptide(L)'
;MKPFDKLEENYFPKGIELLEYMESLAVQYVPDIDIDPSTGEKYICGTTALPIFIRRFNQNKLYGNFTYEDYIANENIQKTLKGLGIDIDKFWFLLLFIFDYTCGTCLNGIKATGVGIEQLTKFAKAIADNHKDINQFGVSFKKPITISVKVEGKHQIIIDNANAIGYLATVIANNLKEIEEHPWMQSQQVRMNTPAEEKESIHIYLFYKMFNDFFNLPPYDKQFNVRQKKGSITSLSKTLLISRLIHFTKLKSKKSKKSKSSPNDTTSKRDKFASDEFTLKGYIKQYKDKKIDTINSIYF
;
A
#
# COMPACT_ATOMS: atom_id res chain seq x y z
N MET A 1 7.28 -9.67 32.73
CA MET A 1 8.16 -10.11 31.63
C MET A 1 7.34 -9.96 30.36
N LYS A 2 7.77 -9.11 29.42
CA LYS A 2 7.11 -9.03 28.10
C LYS A 2 7.31 -10.39 27.43
N PRO A 3 6.30 -11.01 26.81
CA PRO A 3 6.48 -12.37 26.29
C PRO A 3 7.50 -12.47 25.14
N PHE A 4 7.88 -11.35 24.52
CA PHE A 4 8.76 -11.31 23.35
C PHE A 4 9.85 -10.24 23.50
N ASP A 5 10.89 -10.53 24.30
CA ASP A 5 11.99 -9.58 24.50
C ASP A 5 12.91 -9.48 23.27
N LYS A 6 13.12 -10.60 22.55
CA LYS A 6 13.84 -10.66 21.27
C LYS A 6 13.32 -11.82 20.41
N LEU A 7 13.36 -11.63 19.10
CA LEU A 7 13.19 -12.67 18.09
C LEU A 7 14.57 -13.19 17.66
N GLU A 8 14.65 -14.47 17.28
CA GLU A 8 15.89 -15.05 16.77
C GLU A 8 16.33 -14.35 15.46
N GLU A 9 17.54 -13.79 15.46
CA GLU A 9 18.14 -13.18 14.27
C GLU A 9 18.84 -14.26 13.44
N ASN A 10 18.24 -14.61 12.31
CA ASN A 10 18.86 -15.44 11.28
C ASN A 10 18.80 -14.69 9.93
N TYR A 11 19.76 -14.95 9.04
CA TYR A 11 19.77 -14.43 7.67
C TYR A 11 18.61 -14.99 6.82
N PHE A 12 18.17 -16.21 7.13
CA PHE A 12 17.02 -16.87 6.50
C PHE A 12 16.06 -17.40 7.56
N PRO A 13 15.36 -16.53 8.29
CA PRO A 13 14.45 -16.94 9.35
C PRO A 13 13.18 -17.52 8.71
N LYS A 14 13.23 -18.78 8.26
CA LYS A 14 12.07 -19.53 7.79
C LYS A 14 11.55 -20.42 8.92
N GLY A 15 10.24 -20.45 9.10
CA GLY A 15 9.61 -21.34 10.09
C GLY A 15 9.59 -20.82 11.52
N ILE A 16 9.77 -19.50 11.74
CA ILE A 16 9.41 -18.89 13.03
C ILE A 16 7.89 -18.87 13.10
N GLU A 17 7.32 -19.82 13.85
CA GLU A 17 5.86 -20.02 13.92
C GLU A 17 5.10 -18.73 14.31
N LEU A 18 5.68 -17.90 15.18
CA LEU A 18 5.11 -16.62 15.58
C LEU A 18 4.97 -15.60 14.44
N LEU A 19 5.77 -15.72 13.37
CA LEU A 19 5.78 -14.80 12.25
C LEU A 19 5.02 -15.33 11.02
N GLU A 20 4.38 -16.50 11.10
CA GLU A 20 3.68 -17.15 9.98
C GLU A 20 2.69 -16.21 9.26
N TYR A 21 1.86 -15.49 10.02
CA TYR A 21 0.89 -14.55 9.45
C TYR A 21 1.57 -13.37 8.75
N MET A 22 2.63 -12.86 9.35
CA MET A 22 3.43 -11.78 8.78
C MET A 22 4.08 -12.25 7.47
N GLU A 23 4.74 -13.41 7.48
CA GLU A 23 5.43 -13.99 6.32
C GLU A 23 4.46 -14.19 5.16
N SER A 24 3.29 -14.78 5.44
CA SER A 24 2.25 -15.01 4.43
C SER A 24 1.83 -13.73 3.70
N LEU A 25 1.71 -12.61 4.43
CA LEU A 25 1.37 -11.32 3.84
C LEU A 25 2.58 -10.65 3.19
N ALA A 26 3.75 -10.72 3.82
CA ALA A 26 4.96 -10.06 3.37
C ALA A 26 5.39 -10.53 1.97
N VAL A 27 5.19 -11.80 1.64
CA VAL A 27 5.42 -12.35 0.29
C VAL A 27 4.64 -11.62 -0.80
N GLN A 28 3.46 -11.03 -0.51
CA GLN A 28 2.70 -10.24 -1.50
C GLN A 28 3.20 -8.80 -1.64
N TYR A 29 3.76 -8.23 -0.59
CA TYR A 29 4.10 -6.80 -0.52
C TYR A 29 5.60 -6.52 -0.74
N VAL A 30 6.45 -7.49 -0.40
CA VAL A 30 7.91 -7.45 -0.52
C VAL A 30 8.40 -8.81 -1.04
N PRO A 31 7.98 -9.22 -2.25
CA PRO A 31 8.41 -10.51 -2.81
C PRO A 31 9.90 -10.47 -3.17
N ASP A 32 10.62 -11.52 -2.80
CA ASP A 32 11.90 -11.83 -3.41
C ASP A 32 11.63 -12.60 -4.70
N ILE A 33 12.12 -12.08 -5.83
CA ILE A 33 11.93 -12.65 -7.16
C ILE A 33 13.26 -13.23 -7.64
N ASP A 34 13.26 -14.52 -7.95
CA ASP A 34 14.37 -15.20 -8.61
C ASP A 34 13.95 -15.64 -10.02
N ILE A 35 14.93 -16.00 -10.85
CA ILE A 35 14.73 -16.41 -12.23
C ILE A 35 15.16 -17.87 -12.35
N ASP A 36 14.26 -18.72 -12.81
CA ASP A 36 14.59 -20.11 -13.12
C ASP A 36 15.66 -20.12 -14.23
N PRO A 37 16.86 -20.67 -13.98
CA PRO A 37 17.95 -20.62 -14.95
C PRO A 37 17.70 -21.48 -16.20
N SER A 38 16.75 -22.41 -16.14
CA SER A 38 16.41 -23.32 -17.24
C SER A 38 15.28 -22.78 -18.12
N THR A 39 14.29 -22.11 -17.54
CA THR A 39 13.12 -21.58 -18.28
C THR A 39 13.18 -20.07 -18.51
N GLY A 40 13.99 -19.34 -17.72
CA GLY A 40 13.99 -17.88 -17.69
C GLY A 40 12.76 -17.28 -17.00
N GLU A 41 11.88 -18.10 -16.42
CA GLU A 41 10.67 -17.62 -15.76
C GLU A 41 10.97 -17.03 -14.37
N LYS A 42 10.30 -15.92 -14.06
CA LYS A 42 10.38 -15.29 -12.74
C LYS A 42 9.47 -16.02 -11.76
N TYR A 43 9.98 -16.34 -10.57
CA TYR A 43 9.20 -16.95 -9.50
C TYR A 43 9.50 -16.28 -8.16
N ILE A 44 8.54 -16.38 -7.23
CA ILE A 44 8.68 -15.83 -5.87
C ILE A 44 9.39 -16.87 -5.00
N CYS A 45 10.55 -16.52 -4.45
CA CYS A 45 11.38 -17.44 -3.65
C CYS A 45 11.33 -17.16 -2.13
N GLY A 46 10.68 -16.07 -1.72
CA GLY A 46 10.52 -15.70 -0.32
C GLY A 46 10.22 -14.21 -0.14
N THR A 47 10.66 -13.66 0.99
CA THR A 47 10.57 -12.24 1.29
C THR A 47 11.72 -11.79 2.19
N THR A 48 12.42 -10.72 1.78
CA THR A 48 13.47 -10.09 2.59
C THR A 48 12.87 -9.29 3.76
N ALA A 49 11.53 -9.12 3.81
CA ALA A 49 10.87 -8.37 4.88
C ALA A 49 11.04 -8.99 6.27
N LEU A 50 11.12 -10.33 6.37
CA LEU A 50 11.28 -11.04 7.63
C LEU A 50 12.56 -10.66 8.39
N PRO A 51 13.77 -10.84 7.82
CA PRO A 51 15.00 -10.45 8.50
C PRO A 51 15.07 -8.95 8.78
N ILE A 52 14.49 -8.10 7.90
CA ILE A 52 14.42 -6.64 8.13
C ILE A 52 13.54 -6.33 9.35
N PHE A 53 12.36 -6.94 9.45
CA PHE A 53 11.44 -6.75 10.55
C PHE A 53 12.04 -7.21 11.88
N ILE A 54 12.59 -8.43 11.94
CA ILE A 54 13.19 -9.01 13.14
C ILE A 54 14.28 -8.07 13.69
N ARG A 55 15.20 -7.63 12.82
CA ARG A 55 16.26 -6.69 13.20
C ARG A 55 15.69 -5.38 13.75
N ARG A 56 14.63 -4.84 13.14
CA ARG A 56 13.98 -3.60 13.60
C ARG A 56 13.24 -3.80 14.92
N PHE A 57 12.56 -4.93 15.10
CA PHE A 57 11.89 -5.32 16.34
C PHE A 57 12.89 -5.39 17.50
N ASN A 58 13.97 -6.17 17.33
CA ASN A 58 15.02 -6.34 18.34
C ASN A 58 15.76 -5.05 18.69
N GLN A 59 15.84 -4.12 17.75
CA GLN A 59 16.47 -2.81 17.95
C GLN A 59 15.49 -1.73 18.46
N ASN A 60 14.23 -2.09 18.75
CA ASN A 60 13.16 -1.15 19.12
C ASN A 60 13.00 0.01 18.11
N LYS A 61 13.15 -0.28 16.81
CA LYS A 61 13.08 0.70 15.72
C LYS A 61 11.74 0.72 14.99
N LEU A 62 10.81 -0.18 15.33
CA LEU A 62 9.48 -0.20 14.71
C LEU A 62 8.71 1.10 14.99
N TYR A 63 7.86 1.51 14.05
CA TYR A 63 6.91 2.58 14.28
C TYR A 63 5.84 2.15 15.29
N GLY A 64 5.37 3.11 16.10
CA GLY A 64 4.23 2.94 17.00
C GLY A 64 4.62 3.07 18.46
N ASN A 65 3.65 3.47 19.28
CA ASN A 65 3.82 3.61 20.72
C ASN A 65 2.80 2.73 21.49
N PHE A 66 2.28 1.69 20.84
CA PHE A 66 1.33 0.75 21.44
C PHE A 66 2.07 -0.51 21.88
N THR A 67 1.65 -1.09 22.99
CA THR A 67 2.33 -2.24 23.62
C THR A 67 1.51 -3.52 23.49
N TYR A 68 2.18 -4.66 23.70
CA TYR A 68 1.50 -5.96 23.73
C TYR A 68 0.52 -6.02 24.91
N GLU A 69 0.88 -5.40 26.05
CA GLU A 69 0.01 -5.27 27.21
C GLU A 69 -1.29 -4.53 26.87
N ASP A 70 -1.21 -3.38 26.18
CA ASP A 70 -2.38 -2.62 25.75
C ASP A 70 -3.24 -3.42 24.76
N TYR A 71 -2.59 -4.19 23.87
CA TYR A 71 -3.26 -5.04 22.90
C TYR A 71 -4.06 -6.15 23.57
N ILE A 72 -3.45 -6.87 24.52
CA ILE A 72 -4.11 -7.93 25.29
C ILE A 72 -5.21 -7.37 26.18
N ALA A 73 -5.03 -6.18 26.76
CA ALA A 73 -6.05 -5.52 27.58
C ALA A 73 -7.28 -5.06 26.77
N ASN A 74 -7.20 -4.98 25.43
CA ASN A 74 -8.31 -4.53 24.61
C ASN A 74 -9.35 -5.63 24.38
N GLU A 75 -10.35 -5.72 25.27
CA GLU A 75 -11.38 -6.76 25.22
C GLU A 75 -12.09 -6.89 23.87
N ASN A 76 -12.37 -5.77 23.21
CA ASN A 76 -13.11 -5.74 21.95
C ASN A 76 -12.31 -6.36 20.81
N ILE A 77 -11.01 -6.10 20.74
CA ILE A 77 -10.09 -6.75 19.79
C ILE A 77 -9.97 -8.23 20.15
N GLN A 78 -9.69 -8.55 21.41
CA GLN A 78 -9.47 -9.94 21.84
C GLN A 78 -10.70 -10.83 21.65
N LYS A 79 -11.90 -10.34 21.94
CA LYS A 79 -13.17 -11.07 21.71
C LYS A 79 -13.38 -11.35 20.22
N THR A 80 -13.10 -10.39 19.34
CA THR A 80 -13.24 -10.60 17.89
C THR A 80 -12.19 -11.58 17.34
N LEU A 81 -10.93 -11.47 17.76
CA LEU A 81 -9.86 -12.39 17.33
C LEU A 81 -10.15 -13.85 17.76
N LYS A 82 -10.51 -14.06 19.03
CA LYS A 82 -10.91 -15.37 19.54
C LYS A 82 -12.13 -15.91 18.80
N GLY A 83 -13.13 -15.07 18.54
CA GLY A 83 -14.34 -15.47 17.81
C GLY A 83 -14.09 -15.83 16.34
N LEU A 84 -13.04 -15.29 15.73
CA LEU A 84 -12.60 -15.63 14.37
C LEU A 84 -11.63 -16.83 14.32
N GLY A 85 -11.20 -17.35 15.47
CA GLY A 85 -10.19 -18.42 15.54
C GLY A 85 -8.79 -17.95 15.12
N ILE A 86 -8.51 -16.66 15.28
CA ILE A 86 -7.20 -16.08 14.93
C ILE A 86 -6.26 -16.22 16.13
N ASP A 87 -5.11 -16.82 15.90
CA ASP A 87 -3.99 -16.81 16.84
C ASP A 87 -3.59 -15.38 17.24
N ILE A 88 -3.65 -15.09 18.54
CA ILE A 88 -3.49 -13.74 19.11
C ILE A 88 -2.05 -13.24 18.97
N ASP A 89 -1.07 -14.13 19.11
CA ASP A 89 0.35 -13.78 19.14
C ASP A 89 0.89 -13.64 17.73
N LYS A 90 0.54 -14.56 16.82
CA LYS A 90 0.85 -14.41 15.39
C LYS A 90 0.24 -13.12 14.83
N PHE A 91 -1.00 -12.79 15.24
CA PHE A 91 -1.67 -11.58 14.79
C PHE A 91 -1.04 -10.30 15.35
N TRP A 92 -0.44 -10.35 16.55
CA TRP A 92 0.32 -9.22 17.09
C TRP A 92 1.51 -8.86 16.21
N PHE A 93 2.30 -9.84 15.76
CA PHE A 93 3.43 -9.59 14.86
C PHE A 93 2.97 -9.12 13.47
N LEU A 94 1.86 -9.66 12.95
CA LEU A 94 1.22 -9.15 11.74
C LEU A 94 0.84 -7.67 11.89
N LEU A 95 0.23 -7.28 13.02
CA LEU A 95 -0.15 -5.89 13.30
C LEU A 95 1.08 -4.97 13.34
N LEU A 96 2.14 -5.38 14.03
CA LEU A 96 3.39 -4.62 14.09
C LEU A 96 3.99 -4.42 12.69
N PHE A 97 4.04 -5.48 11.87
CA PHE A 97 4.55 -5.39 10.51
C PHE A 97 3.71 -4.47 9.63
N ILE A 98 2.39 -4.66 9.57
CA ILE A 98 1.51 -3.80 8.76
C ILE A 98 1.63 -2.33 9.19
N PHE A 99 1.70 -2.07 10.50
CA PHE A 99 1.86 -0.71 10.99
C PHE A 99 3.21 -0.11 10.57
N ASP A 100 4.32 -0.83 10.78
CA ASP A 100 5.66 -0.36 10.41
C ASP A 100 5.79 -0.16 8.89
N TYR A 101 5.27 -1.11 8.10
CA TYR A 101 5.21 -1.03 6.64
C TYR A 101 4.43 0.18 6.18
N THR A 102 3.19 0.34 6.63
CA THR A 102 2.36 1.49 6.21
C THR A 102 2.97 2.83 6.61
N CYS A 103 3.65 2.92 7.77
CA CYS A 103 4.43 4.09 8.13
C CYS A 103 5.61 4.34 7.19
N GLY A 104 6.36 3.29 6.82
CA GLY A 104 7.45 3.36 5.84
C GLY A 104 7.00 3.81 4.45
N THR A 105 5.78 3.44 4.05
CA THR A 105 5.19 3.83 2.76
C THR A 105 4.57 5.24 2.80
N CYS A 106 3.88 5.60 3.88
CA CYS A 106 3.05 6.82 3.91
C CYS A 106 3.70 8.02 4.61
N LEU A 107 4.60 7.83 5.57
CA LEU A 107 5.21 8.94 6.33
C LEU A 107 6.59 9.34 5.81
N ASN A 108 7.33 8.37 5.29
CA ASN A 108 8.69 8.52 4.80
C ASN A 108 8.90 7.83 3.46
N GLY A 109 7.82 7.55 2.73
CA GLY A 109 7.89 6.83 1.46
C GLY A 109 8.80 7.52 0.46
N ILE A 110 9.42 6.73 -0.39
CA ILE A 110 10.27 7.25 -1.46
C ILE A 110 9.37 7.51 -2.66
N LYS A 111 9.41 8.73 -3.20
CA LYS A 111 8.61 9.07 -4.37
C LYS A 111 9.14 8.30 -5.58
N ALA A 112 8.37 7.33 -6.05
CA ALA A 112 8.58 6.76 -7.36
C ALA A 112 7.99 7.69 -8.42
N THR A 113 8.68 7.81 -9.54
CA THR A 113 8.00 8.22 -10.77
C THR A 113 7.10 7.08 -11.24
N GLY A 114 5.98 7.40 -11.88
CA GLY A 114 5.16 6.37 -12.51
C GLY A 114 5.96 5.56 -13.53
N VAL A 115 5.57 4.31 -13.76
CA VAL A 115 6.22 3.44 -14.74
C VAL A 115 6.09 4.08 -16.12
N GLY A 116 7.18 4.11 -16.89
CA GLY A 116 7.20 4.78 -18.20
C GLY A 116 6.08 4.30 -19.13
N ILE A 117 5.85 2.99 -19.19
CA ILE A 117 4.81 2.40 -20.04
C ILE A 117 3.40 2.85 -19.63
N GLU A 118 3.13 2.97 -18.32
CA GLU A 118 1.83 3.44 -17.83
C GLU A 118 1.58 4.90 -18.20
N GLN A 119 2.63 5.74 -18.16
CA GLN A 119 2.53 7.14 -18.54
C GLN A 119 2.24 7.29 -20.04
N LEU A 120 2.97 6.55 -20.87
CA LEU A 120 2.75 6.56 -22.33
C LEU A 120 1.39 5.99 -22.72
N THR A 121 0.92 4.95 -22.03
CA THR A 121 -0.41 4.37 -22.24
C THR A 121 -1.51 5.37 -21.91
N LYS A 122 -1.42 6.06 -20.76
CA LYS A 122 -2.36 7.13 -20.38
C LYS A 122 -2.33 8.29 -21.37
N PHE A 123 -1.14 8.67 -21.83
CA PHE A 123 -0.95 9.71 -22.84
C PHE A 123 -1.66 9.36 -24.16
N ALA A 124 -1.38 8.19 -24.73
CA ALA A 124 -1.98 7.76 -25.99
C ALA A 124 -3.51 7.63 -25.88
N LYS A 125 -3.99 7.06 -24.76
CA LYS A 125 -5.42 6.93 -24.48
C LYS A 125 -6.13 8.28 -24.37
N ALA A 126 -5.56 9.25 -23.63
CA ALA A 126 -6.17 10.56 -23.47
C ALA A 126 -6.34 11.30 -24.82
N ILE A 127 -5.40 11.13 -25.74
CA ILE A 127 -5.48 11.70 -27.09
C ILE A 127 -6.53 10.95 -27.93
N ALA A 128 -6.52 9.62 -27.88
CA ALA A 128 -7.49 8.78 -28.58
C ALA A 128 -8.94 9.05 -28.13
N ASP A 129 -9.18 9.19 -26.82
CA ASP A 129 -10.52 9.48 -26.27
C ASP A 129 -11.04 10.85 -26.75
N ASN A 130 -10.13 11.80 -26.97
CA ASN A 130 -10.42 13.14 -27.49
C ASN A 130 -10.48 13.19 -29.03
N HIS A 131 -10.21 12.10 -29.75
CA HIS A 131 -10.30 12.04 -31.21
C HIS A 131 -11.70 12.38 -31.72
N LYS A 132 -11.80 13.20 -32.77
CA LYS A 132 -13.06 13.53 -33.45
C LYS A 132 -13.15 12.82 -34.80
N ASP A 133 -12.24 13.14 -35.71
CA ASP A 133 -12.26 12.62 -37.09
C ASP A 133 -10.89 12.73 -37.77
N ILE A 134 -10.65 11.90 -38.79
CA ILE A 134 -9.49 11.93 -39.68
C ILE A 134 -9.96 12.16 -41.10
N ASN A 135 -9.48 13.22 -41.75
CA ASN A 135 -9.79 13.53 -43.13
C ASN A 135 -8.52 13.94 -43.91
N GLN A 136 -8.70 14.41 -45.15
CA GLN A 136 -7.61 14.82 -46.05
C GLN A 136 -6.71 15.96 -45.49
N PHE A 137 -7.19 16.74 -44.53
CA PHE A 137 -6.43 17.79 -43.86
C PHE A 137 -5.75 17.30 -42.56
N GLY A 138 -6.03 16.06 -42.17
CA GLY A 138 -5.40 15.37 -41.05
C GLY A 138 -6.36 15.10 -39.89
N VAL A 139 -5.83 15.12 -38.68
CA VAL A 139 -6.51 14.72 -37.43
C VAL A 139 -7.21 15.92 -36.80
N SER A 140 -8.42 15.70 -36.30
CA SER A 140 -9.17 16.68 -35.51
C SER A 140 -9.59 16.11 -34.15
N PHE A 141 -9.73 17.00 -33.16
CA PHE A 141 -10.07 16.64 -31.79
C PHE A 141 -11.40 17.25 -31.34
N LYS A 142 -12.10 16.58 -30.41
CA LYS A 142 -13.38 17.04 -29.83
C LYS A 142 -13.20 18.32 -29.04
N LYS A 143 -12.09 18.43 -28.31
CA LYS A 143 -11.66 19.61 -27.55
C LYS A 143 -10.22 19.98 -27.92
N PRO A 144 -9.84 21.28 -27.87
CA PRO A 144 -8.44 21.69 -28.04
C PRO A 144 -7.51 20.93 -27.08
N ILE A 145 -6.34 20.54 -27.58
CA ILE A 145 -5.33 19.80 -26.82
C ILE A 145 -3.94 20.31 -27.23
N THR A 146 -3.03 20.38 -26.26
CA THR A 146 -1.62 20.74 -26.48
C THR A 146 -0.72 19.81 -25.67
N ILE A 147 0.50 19.60 -26.16
CA ILE A 147 1.57 18.91 -25.43
C ILE A 147 2.62 19.96 -25.07
N SER A 148 3.16 19.90 -23.86
CA SER A 148 4.21 20.82 -23.47
C SER A 148 5.40 20.12 -22.81
N VAL A 149 6.60 20.52 -23.23
CA VAL A 149 7.87 20.04 -22.68
C VAL A 149 8.54 21.16 -21.92
N LYS A 150 8.89 20.89 -20.65
CA LYS A 150 9.60 21.81 -19.78
C LYS A 150 10.95 21.22 -19.41
N VAL A 151 12.02 21.93 -19.76
CA VAL A 151 13.39 21.62 -19.34
C VAL A 151 13.85 22.72 -18.40
N GLU A 152 14.42 22.34 -17.25
CA GLU A 152 14.89 23.30 -16.25
C GLU A 152 15.89 24.30 -16.88
N GLY A 153 15.68 25.59 -16.62
CA GLY A 153 16.49 26.68 -17.20
C GLY A 153 16.24 26.99 -18.68
N LYS A 154 15.26 26.35 -19.35
CA LYS A 154 14.93 26.61 -20.76
C LYS A 154 13.47 27.05 -20.96
N HIS A 155 13.21 27.74 -22.07
CA HIS A 155 11.86 28.08 -22.50
C HIS A 155 11.03 26.81 -22.79
N GLN A 156 9.76 26.85 -22.43
CA GLN A 156 8.81 25.76 -22.66
C GLN A 156 8.54 25.58 -24.16
N ILE A 157 8.60 24.33 -24.63
CA ILE A 157 8.20 23.96 -25.99
C ILE A 157 6.74 23.55 -25.95
N ILE A 158 5.92 24.07 -26.87
CA ILE A 158 4.50 23.75 -27.01
C ILE A 158 4.27 23.13 -28.39
N ILE A 159 3.61 21.97 -28.41
CA ILE A 159 3.08 21.33 -29.61
C ILE A 159 1.56 21.48 -29.57
N ASP A 160 1.02 22.30 -30.47
CA ASP A 160 -0.40 22.59 -30.62
C ASP A 160 -0.96 22.17 -32.00
N ASN A 161 -0.10 21.69 -32.89
CA ASN A 161 -0.49 21.13 -34.18
C ASN A 161 -1.20 19.77 -34.01
N ALA A 162 -2.45 19.68 -34.46
CA ALA A 162 -3.28 18.49 -34.27
C ALA A 162 -2.71 17.23 -34.94
N ASN A 163 -2.07 17.38 -36.11
CA ASN A 163 -1.44 16.26 -36.82
C ASN A 163 -0.22 15.74 -36.07
N ALA A 164 0.62 16.63 -35.53
CA ALA A 164 1.77 16.25 -34.71
C ALA A 164 1.34 15.50 -33.44
N ILE A 165 0.30 15.98 -32.76
CA ILE A 165 -0.25 15.34 -31.54
C ILE A 165 -0.84 13.97 -31.89
N GLY A 166 -1.63 13.87 -32.96
CA GLY A 166 -2.24 12.62 -33.41
C GLY A 166 -1.20 11.58 -33.85
N TYR A 167 -0.15 12.02 -34.56
CA TYR A 167 0.93 11.16 -34.99
C TYR A 167 1.71 10.59 -33.79
N LEU A 168 2.08 11.43 -32.82
CA LEU A 168 2.76 10.98 -31.59
C LEU A 168 1.95 9.93 -30.83
N ALA A 169 0.65 10.14 -30.66
CA ALA A 169 -0.22 9.16 -30.00
C ALA A 169 -0.28 7.83 -30.75
N THR A 170 -0.34 7.89 -32.08
CA THR A 170 -0.39 6.71 -32.95
C THR A 170 0.91 5.91 -32.89
N VAL A 171 2.07 6.58 -32.96
CA VAL A 171 3.38 5.93 -32.83
C VAL A 171 3.49 5.22 -31.48
N ILE A 172 3.09 5.87 -30.38
CA ILE A 172 3.11 5.24 -29.07
C ILE A 172 2.18 4.03 -29.03
N ALA A 173 0.93 4.18 -29.47
CA ALA A 173 -0.07 3.12 -29.44
C ALA A 173 0.35 1.88 -30.25
N ASN A 174 0.90 2.09 -31.45
CA ASN A 174 1.32 1.00 -32.34
C ASN A 174 2.54 0.24 -31.83
N ASN A 175 3.41 0.90 -31.06
CA ASN A 175 4.65 0.32 -30.56
C ASN A 175 4.58 -0.09 -29.07
N LEU A 176 3.39 -0.09 -28.45
CA LEU A 176 3.26 -0.35 -27.01
C LEU A 176 3.92 -1.65 -26.56
N LYS A 177 3.83 -2.74 -27.33
CA LYS A 177 4.46 -4.03 -26.98
C LYS A 177 5.98 -3.96 -26.95
N GLU A 178 6.60 -3.39 -27.98
CA GLU A 178 8.04 -3.22 -28.05
C GLU A 178 8.55 -2.26 -26.96
N ILE A 179 7.80 -1.19 -26.71
CA ILE A 179 8.07 -0.25 -25.61
C ILE A 179 7.96 -0.99 -24.25
N GLU A 180 6.97 -1.86 -24.07
CA GLU A 180 6.78 -2.63 -22.84
C GLU A 180 7.95 -3.59 -22.57
N GLU A 181 8.52 -4.20 -23.61
CA GLU A 181 9.67 -5.10 -23.47
C GLU A 181 10.98 -4.37 -23.12
N HIS A 182 11.04 -3.05 -23.30
CA HIS A 182 12.26 -2.27 -23.06
C HIS A 182 12.54 -2.08 -21.54
N PRO A 183 13.75 -2.40 -21.02
CA PRO A 183 14.07 -2.34 -19.59
C PRO A 183 13.79 -0.99 -18.91
N TRP A 184 14.07 0.12 -19.61
CA TRP A 184 13.83 1.47 -19.09
C TRP A 184 12.34 1.80 -18.91
N MET A 185 11.47 1.20 -19.72
CA MET A 185 10.03 1.48 -19.69
C MET A 185 9.32 0.79 -18.53
N GLN A 186 9.92 -0.28 -18.00
CA GLN A 186 9.47 -1.03 -16.83
C GLN A 186 10.05 -0.48 -15.52
N SER A 187 11.18 0.24 -15.59
CA SER A 187 11.81 0.80 -14.39
C SER A 187 11.02 2.00 -13.85
N GLN A 188 10.67 1.96 -12.56
CA GLN A 188 10.30 3.17 -11.85
C GLN A 188 11.58 3.96 -11.56
N GLN A 189 11.67 5.22 -12.00
CA GLN A 189 12.75 6.07 -11.52
C GLN A 189 12.44 6.46 -10.08
N VAL A 190 13.30 6.05 -9.16
CA VAL A 190 13.17 6.36 -7.74
C VAL A 190 13.93 7.65 -7.45
N ARG A 191 13.22 8.69 -7.00
CA ARG A 191 13.88 9.89 -6.47
C ARG A 191 14.22 9.67 -5.00
N MET A 192 15.35 8.98 -4.76
CA MET A 192 15.82 8.61 -3.41
C MET A 192 15.88 9.80 -2.43
N ASN A 193 16.06 11.02 -2.93
CA ASN A 193 16.27 12.22 -2.11
C ASN A 193 15.02 13.08 -1.90
N THR A 194 13.81 12.59 -2.18
CA THR A 194 12.57 13.33 -1.91
C THR A 194 11.58 12.47 -1.13
N PRO A 195 11.60 12.53 0.22
CA PRO A 195 10.59 11.89 1.05
C PRO A 195 9.20 12.38 0.65
N ALA A 196 8.31 11.46 0.34
CA ALA A 196 6.90 11.73 0.08
C ALA A 196 6.07 11.36 1.31
N GLU A 197 5.22 12.28 1.73
CA GLU A 197 4.18 12.01 2.73
C GLU A 197 2.84 11.87 2.01
N GLU A 198 2.20 10.72 2.21
CA GLU A 198 0.84 10.48 1.77
C GLU A 198 -0.17 11.07 2.75
N LYS A 199 -1.39 11.33 2.27
CA LYS A 199 -2.48 11.81 3.13
C LYS A 199 -2.80 10.75 4.20
N GLU A 200 -3.20 11.19 5.40
CA GLU A 200 -3.64 10.29 6.49
C GLU A 200 -4.73 9.31 6.03
N SER A 201 -5.64 9.75 5.16
CA SER A 201 -6.68 8.91 4.58
C SER A 201 -6.15 7.78 3.68
N ILE A 202 -5.00 7.99 3.02
CA ILE A 202 -4.31 6.97 2.22
C ILE A 202 -3.57 6.00 3.14
N HIS A 203 -2.99 6.50 4.23
CA HIS A 203 -2.38 5.66 5.26
C HIS A 203 -3.41 4.72 5.91
N ILE A 204 -4.58 5.25 6.30
CA ILE A 204 -5.72 4.46 6.80
C ILE A 204 -6.16 3.41 5.77
N TYR A 205 -6.27 3.81 4.49
CA TYR A 205 -6.65 2.89 3.42
C TYR A 205 -5.63 1.76 3.22
N LEU A 206 -4.33 2.08 3.17
CA LEU A 206 -3.28 1.06 3.01
C LEU A 206 -3.25 0.09 4.19
N PHE A 207 -3.41 0.61 5.41
CA PHE A 207 -3.49 -0.21 6.62
C PHE A 207 -4.66 -1.19 6.53
N TYR A 208 -5.85 -0.72 6.13
CA TYR A 208 -6.99 -1.60 5.86
C TYR A 208 -6.71 -2.60 4.76
N LYS A 209 -6.16 -2.15 3.62
CA LYS A 209 -5.92 -3.00 2.45
C LYS A 209 -5.04 -4.18 2.83
N MET A 210 -3.95 -3.95 3.56
CA MET A 210 -3.04 -5.02 4.00
C MET A 210 -3.73 -6.08 4.88
N PHE A 211 -4.53 -5.65 5.86
CA PHE A 211 -5.31 -6.61 6.67
C PHE A 211 -6.36 -7.33 5.84
N ASN A 212 -7.05 -6.63 4.95
CA ASN A 212 -8.05 -7.23 4.08
C ASN A 212 -7.40 -8.27 3.15
N ASP A 213 -6.23 -7.98 2.59
CA ASP A 213 -5.49 -8.91 1.74
C ASP A 213 -5.06 -10.13 2.56
N PHE A 214 -4.54 -9.96 3.78
CA PHE A 214 -4.26 -11.07 4.70
C PHE A 214 -5.50 -11.96 4.95
N PHE A 215 -6.65 -11.35 5.24
CA PHE A 215 -7.87 -12.11 5.50
C PHE A 215 -8.46 -12.84 4.28
N ASN A 216 -7.97 -12.55 3.08
CA ASN A 216 -8.37 -13.16 1.82
C ASN A 216 -7.25 -14.03 1.21
N LEU A 217 -6.10 -14.16 1.88
CA LEU A 217 -5.04 -15.08 1.52
C LEU A 217 -5.47 -16.53 1.82
N PRO A 218 -5.25 -17.50 0.92
CA PRO A 218 -5.30 -18.91 1.29
C PRO A 218 -4.19 -19.25 2.29
N PRO A 219 -4.46 -20.02 3.37
CA PRO A 219 -5.73 -20.67 3.73
C PRO A 219 -6.69 -19.83 4.61
N TYR A 220 -6.29 -18.62 4.98
CA TYR A 220 -6.97 -17.74 5.93
C TYR A 220 -8.35 -17.25 5.46
N ASP A 221 -8.55 -17.15 4.15
CA ASP A 221 -9.82 -16.82 3.50
C ASP A 221 -10.95 -17.75 3.97
N LYS A 222 -10.64 -19.04 4.16
CA LYS A 222 -11.56 -20.05 4.69
C LYS A 222 -11.46 -20.16 6.20
N GLN A 223 -10.25 -20.19 6.74
CA GLN A 223 -10.01 -20.43 8.17
C GLN A 223 -10.71 -19.40 9.06
N PHE A 224 -10.71 -18.12 8.66
CA PHE A 224 -11.30 -17.03 9.44
C PHE A 224 -12.71 -16.65 8.96
N ASN A 225 -13.38 -17.50 8.18
CA ASN A 225 -14.75 -17.25 7.71
C ASN A 225 -15.78 -17.88 8.66
N VAL A 226 -15.85 -17.34 9.88
CA VAL A 226 -16.74 -17.82 10.94
C VAL A 226 -18.08 -17.08 10.90
N ARG A 227 -19.19 -17.83 10.86
CA ARG A 227 -20.53 -17.25 10.97
C ARG A 227 -20.85 -16.85 12.41
N GLN A 228 -21.32 -15.63 12.60
CA GLN A 228 -21.76 -15.16 13.92
C GLN A 228 -23.01 -15.94 14.38
N LYS A 229 -22.99 -16.42 15.63
CA LYS A 229 -24.15 -17.09 16.24
C LYS A 229 -25.28 -16.09 16.44
N LYS A 230 -26.52 -16.51 16.16
CA LYS A 230 -27.73 -15.69 16.32
C LYS A 230 -27.84 -15.22 17.77
N GLY A 231 -27.99 -13.90 17.99
CA GLY A 231 -28.06 -13.29 19.31
C GLY A 231 -26.71 -12.94 19.97
N SER A 232 -25.58 -13.19 19.31
CA SER A 232 -24.26 -12.78 19.84
C SER A 232 -24.09 -11.26 19.81
N ILE A 233 -23.68 -10.69 20.95
CA ILE A 233 -23.36 -9.27 21.12
C ILE A 233 -22.00 -8.92 20.48
N THR A 234 -21.09 -9.90 20.37
CA THR A 234 -19.75 -9.70 19.79
C THR A 234 -19.80 -9.82 18.27
N SER A 235 -19.48 -8.72 17.58
CA SER A 235 -19.32 -8.70 16.12
C SER A 235 -18.04 -9.43 15.69
N LEU A 236 -18.19 -10.30 14.69
CA LEU A 236 -17.08 -10.97 14.00
C LEU A 236 -16.70 -10.27 12.67
N SER A 237 -17.10 -9.01 12.47
CA SER A 237 -16.72 -8.26 11.28
C SER A 237 -15.22 -8.00 11.26
N LYS A 238 -14.54 -8.53 10.23
CA LYS A 238 -13.13 -8.23 9.93
C LYS A 238 -12.92 -6.73 9.69
N THR A 239 -13.87 -6.06 9.04
CA THR A 239 -13.81 -4.60 8.80
C THR A 239 -13.90 -3.82 10.11
N LEU A 240 -14.77 -4.24 11.04
CA LEU A 240 -14.87 -3.61 12.36
C LEU A 240 -13.61 -3.87 13.20
N LEU A 241 -13.03 -5.07 13.13
CA LEU A 241 -11.74 -5.37 13.76
C LEU A 241 -10.67 -4.40 13.26
N ILE A 242 -10.55 -4.23 11.94
CA ILE A 242 -9.58 -3.28 11.35
C ILE A 242 -9.87 -1.85 11.80
N SER A 243 -11.13 -1.44 11.87
CA SER A 243 -11.54 -0.13 12.40
C SER A 243 -11.00 0.08 13.83
N ARG A 244 -11.23 -0.91 14.70
CA ARG A 244 -10.72 -0.89 16.09
C ARG A 244 -9.20 -0.87 16.16
N LEU A 245 -8.51 -1.56 15.25
CA LEU A 245 -7.04 -1.55 15.16
C LEU A 245 -6.51 -0.17 14.75
N ILE A 246 -7.18 0.53 13.83
CA ILE A 246 -6.83 1.91 13.47
C ILE A 246 -6.93 2.83 14.69
N HIS A 247 -7.99 2.69 15.49
CA HIS A 247 -8.15 3.43 16.74
C HIS A 247 -7.07 3.05 17.77
N PHE A 248 -6.86 1.75 17.98
CA PHE A 248 -5.91 1.20 18.95
C PHE A 248 -4.47 1.67 18.68
N THR A 249 -4.02 1.57 17.42
CA THR A 249 -2.65 1.95 17.05
C THR A 249 -2.43 3.46 17.00
N LYS A 250 -3.49 4.27 17.11
CA LYS A 250 -3.46 5.73 17.01
C LYS A 250 -2.71 6.21 15.76
N LEU A 251 -2.99 5.58 14.62
CA LEU A 251 -2.32 5.79 13.33
C LEU A 251 -2.16 7.32 13.05
N LYS A 252 -0.92 7.80 13.00
CA LYS A 252 -0.56 9.24 12.98
C LYS A 252 -0.06 9.68 11.60
N SER A 253 -0.45 10.88 11.14
CA SER A 253 0.32 11.66 10.14
C SER A 253 1.52 12.37 10.80
N LYS A 254 2.57 12.62 10.03
CA LYS A 254 3.82 13.28 10.45
C LYS A 254 3.57 14.67 11.07
N LYS A 255 2.52 15.37 10.64
CA LYS A 255 2.09 16.66 11.21
C LYS A 255 1.78 16.61 12.72
N SER A 256 1.36 15.45 13.23
CA SER A 256 1.06 15.24 14.65
C SER A 256 2.29 14.87 15.51
N LYS A 257 3.49 14.75 14.92
CA LYS A 257 4.74 14.58 15.68
C LYS A 257 5.29 15.89 16.24
N LYS A 258 4.90 17.05 15.67
CA LYS A 258 5.40 18.38 16.09
C LYS A 258 4.54 19.07 17.14
N SER A 259 3.29 18.67 17.33
CA SER A 259 2.47 19.17 18.43
C SER A 259 2.62 18.26 19.64
N LYS A 260 3.24 18.77 20.71
CA LYS A 260 2.80 18.40 22.05
C LYS A 260 1.29 18.66 22.06
N SER A 261 0.51 17.60 22.18
CA SER A 261 -0.94 17.63 22.06
C SER A 261 -1.53 18.70 22.96
N SER A 262 -2.18 19.71 22.36
CA SER A 262 -3.22 20.46 23.05
C SER A 262 -4.44 19.52 23.17
N PRO A 263 -5.11 19.42 24.34
CA PRO A 263 -6.05 18.32 24.63
C PRO A 263 -7.33 18.27 23.79
N ASN A 264 -7.64 19.29 22.97
CA ASN A 264 -9.03 19.58 22.63
C ASN A 264 -9.43 19.59 21.14
N ASP A 265 -8.64 19.11 20.18
CA ASP A 265 -9.06 19.30 18.76
C ASP A 265 -8.76 18.17 17.76
N THR A 266 -8.91 16.90 18.12
CA THR A 266 -8.92 15.80 17.11
C THR A 266 -9.72 14.55 17.48
N THR A 267 -10.41 14.59 18.62
CA THR A 267 -11.00 13.42 19.29
C THR A 267 -12.25 12.88 18.56
N SER A 268 -13.11 13.75 18.01
CA SER A 268 -14.45 13.34 17.54
C SER A 268 -14.54 12.45 16.30
N LYS A 269 -13.50 12.42 15.43
CA LYS A 269 -13.48 11.54 14.25
C LYS A 269 -12.74 10.23 14.50
N ARG A 270 -11.72 10.21 15.37
CA ARG A 270 -10.96 9.00 15.68
C ARG A 270 -11.73 8.07 16.61
N ASP A 271 -12.49 8.61 17.55
CA ASP A 271 -13.32 7.82 18.46
C ASP A 271 -14.36 6.97 17.71
N LYS A 272 -14.79 7.41 16.51
CA LYS A 272 -15.71 6.64 15.65
C LYS A 272 -15.13 5.30 15.21
N PHE A 273 -13.82 5.22 14.99
CA PHE A 273 -13.14 3.96 14.66
C PHE A 273 -13.15 2.94 15.82
N ALA A 274 -13.38 3.38 17.06
CA ALA A 274 -13.45 2.48 18.20
C ALA A 274 -14.73 1.63 18.19
N SER A 275 -15.83 2.16 17.64
CA SER A 275 -17.18 1.57 17.76
C SER A 275 -17.87 1.28 16.43
N ASP A 276 -17.48 1.90 15.31
CA ASP A 276 -18.10 1.70 14.01
C ASP A 276 -17.12 1.39 12.86
N GLU A 277 -17.66 0.77 11.80
CA GLU A 277 -16.94 0.51 10.54
C GLU A 277 -17.35 1.44 9.40
N PHE A 278 -18.32 2.34 9.62
CA PHE A 278 -18.87 3.22 8.59
C PHE A 278 -17.85 4.25 8.14
N THR A 279 -17.11 4.81 9.10
CA THR A 279 -16.02 5.76 8.82
C THR A 279 -14.96 5.11 7.93
N LEU A 280 -14.59 3.86 8.25
CA LEU A 280 -13.64 3.08 7.45
C LEU A 280 -14.18 2.77 6.05
N LYS A 281 -15.44 2.34 5.92
CA LYS A 281 -16.11 2.09 4.62
C LYS A 281 -16.08 3.31 3.69
N GLY A 282 -16.17 4.52 4.23
CA GLY A 282 -16.00 5.76 3.47
C GLY A 282 -14.63 5.85 2.79
N TYR A 283 -13.55 5.58 3.54
CA TYR A 283 -12.19 5.56 2.99
C TYR A 283 -11.97 4.43 1.98
N ILE A 284 -12.51 3.23 2.26
CA ILE A 284 -12.43 2.09 1.32
C ILE A 284 -13.05 2.46 -0.02
N LYS A 285 -14.25 3.04 -0.02
CA LYS A 285 -14.94 3.47 -1.24
C LYS A 285 -14.16 4.55 -1.99
N GLN A 286 -13.54 5.49 -1.26
CA GLN A 286 -12.78 6.59 -1.84
C GLN A 286 -11.52 6.12 -2.58
N TYR A 287 -10.85 5.08 -2.08
CA TYR A 287 -9.51 4.69 -2.54
C TYR A 287 -9.41 3.30 -3.17
N LYS A 288 -10.53 2.58 -3.36
CA LYS A 288 -10.55 1.20 -3.91
C LYS A 288 -9.71 0.97 -5.18
N ASP A 289 -9.65 1.96 -6.08
CA ASP A 289 -8.93 1.86 -7.36
C ASP A 289 -7.61 2.67 -7.35
N LYS A 290 -7.20 3.19 -6.18
CA LYS A 290 -6.02 4.03 -6.06
C LYS A 290 -4.75 3.17 -6.02
N LYS A 291 -3.84 3.44 -6.97
CA LYS A 291 -2.44 3.03 -6.87
C LYS A 291 -1.70 3.95 -5.89
N ILE A 292 -0.91 3.37 -5.00
CA ILE A 292 -0.04 4.10 -4.09
C ILE A 292 1.32 4.18 -4.76
N ASP A 293 1.75 5.40 -5.08
CA ASP A 293 2.95 5.66 -5.90
C ASP A 293 4.20 5.91 -5.04
N THR A 294 4.10 5.69 -3.72
CA THR A 294 5.26 5.74 -2.81
C THR A 294 5.81 4.35 -2.57
N ILE A 295 7.12 4.23 -2.73
CA ILE A 295 7.89 3.05 -2.36
C ILE A 295 8.12 3.05 -0.85
N ASN A 296 8.07 1.88 -0.22
CA ASN A 296 8.34 1.74 1.21
C ASN A 296 9.80 2.07 1.53
N SER A 297 10.09 2.98 2.46
CA SER A 297 11.48 3.38 2.75
C SER A 297 12.25 2.42 3.67
N ILE A 298 11.62 1.36 4.15
CA ILE A 298 12.16 0.43 5.16
C ILE A 298 12.38 -0.95 4.56
N TYR A 299 11.39 -1.41 3.78
CA TYR A 299 11.29 -2.75 3.22
C TYR A 299 11.46 -2.76 1.68
N PHE A 300 12.08 -1.71 1.11
CA PHE A 300 12.50 -1.67 -0.29
C PHE A 300 13.94 -2.14 -0.43
#